data_AF-A2S917-F1
#
_entry.id   AF-A2S917-F1
#
_cell.length_a   1.000
_cell.length_b   1.000
_cell.length_c   1.000
_cell.angle_alpha   90.00
_cell.angle_beta   90.00
_cell.angle_gamma   90.00
#
_symmetry.space_group_name_H-M   'P 1'
#
loop_
_entity.id
_entity.type
_entity.pdbx_description
1 polymer ?
#
loop_
_entity_poly.entity_id
_entity_poly.type
_entity_poly.pdbx_seq_one_letter_code
_entity_poly.pdbx_strand_id
1 'polypeptide(L)'
;MIYTKFGGREPAVRRHGMSSPSTAAPAILHIGVGSFHRAHQAWYLHRVNEASPAAERWSLVVGDIRDDLRASREALAAQHGVYTLETVTPQGERAYETIRSITRVLPWSMDLAALVDAGAAPACRIVSFTVTEGGYYLDEHDRLDVANPDLAADLQGARLTIYGALAALLAERAARGAGPLTLQSCDNLRNNGARFRAGMRAFLARRGLVELLAWFDANVACPSSMVDRITPRPTPDVRERVRAATGFDDACPVMGEAFIQWVIEDRFAAGRPAWEKAGAELVDDVHPYEEAKIRILNATHSCIAWAGTLAGHSYIHEGTRDAHIRRFAHAYVTDDVIPYLTPSPLDLARYRDVVLERFGNPHIRDTNQRVAADGFSKIPGFIAPTLAESIARGVEPVSTAVLPALFLRFLQRWAQGALPYAYQDGVMDARVARAIAGAADPVAALAGERPLWGALAGTPALERALRAGAARVDAWLASR
;
A
#
# COMPACT_ATOMS: atom_id res chain seq x y z
N MET A 1 -0.49 0.28 -21.25
CA MET A 1 0.40 1.18 -20.48
C MET A 1 1.15 2.10 -21.42
N ILE A 2 0.70 3.35 -21.50
CA ILE A 2 1.26 4.37 -22.38
C ILE A 2 2.38 5.08 -21.61
N TYR A 3 3.62 4.98 -22.10
CA TYR A 3 4.69 5.89 -21.70
C TYR A 3 4.39 7.24 -22.33
N THR A 4 3.80 8.15 -21.57
CA THR A 4 3.53 9.50 -22.06
C THR A 4 4.65 10.44 -21.63
N LYS A 5 5.56 10.74 -22.57
CA LYS A 5 6.50 11.86 -22.47
C LYS A 5 5.73 13.17 -22.56
N PHE A 6 5.89 14.09 -21.61
CA PHE A 6 5.33 15.44 -21.73
C PHE A 6 6.34 16.52 -21.34
N GLY A 7 6.52 17.46 -22.28
CA GLY A 7 7.31 18.67 -22.14
C GLY A 7 6.52 19.81 -21.50
N GLY A 8 7.23 20.69 -20.80
CA GLY A 8 6.67 21.78 -20.02
C GLY A 8 6.27 23.02 -20.84
N ARG A 9 5.22 23.70 -20.37
CA ARG A 9 4.98 25.13 -20.57
C ARG A 9 4.27 25.69 -19.34
N GLU A 10 4.81 26.77 -18.77
CA GLU A 10 4.20 27.56 -17.70
C GLU A 10 3.03 28.41 -18.22
N PRO A 11 1.95 28.63 -17.43
CA PRO A 11 1.02 29.72 -17.67
C PRO A 11 1.11 30.83 -16.60
N ALA A 12 0.97 32.06 -17.10
CA ALA A 12 1.04 33.31 -16.35
C ALA A 12 -0.15 33.55 -15.40
N VAL A 13 0.13 34.23 -14.28
CA VAL A 13 -0.81 34.58 -13.21
C VAL A 13 -1.80 35.66 -13.67
N ARG A 14 -3.11 35.39 -13.54
CA ARG A 14 -4.16 36.43 -13.55
C ARG A 14 -5.00 36.36 -12.28
N ARG A 15 -5.15 37.51 -11.62
CA ARG A 15 -6.01 37.74 -10.44
C ARG A 15 -7.41 38.16 -10.89
N HIS A 16 -8.46 37.48 -10.45
CA HIS A 16 -9.87 37.94 -10.33
C HIS A 16 -10.43 37.18 -9.10
N GLY A 17 -11.09 37.76 -8.10
CA GLY A 17 -12.25 38.64 -8.12
C GLY A 17 -13.40 37.87 -7.46
N MET A 18 -13.71 38.17 -6.19
CA MET A 18 -14.67 37.43 -5.36
C MET A 18 -16.13 37.65 -5.81
N SER A 19 -16.88 36.55 -5.98
CA SER A 19 -18.35 36.53 -6.07
C SER A 19 -18.96 35.55 -5.05
N SER A 20 -20.18 35.86 -4.61
CA SER A 20 -21.04 35.27 -3.56
C SER A 20 -21.47 33.79 -3.82
N PRO A 21 -22.14 33.09 -2.86
CA PRO A 21 -21.87 31.70 -2.54
C PRO A 21 -22.44 30.72 -3.57
N SER A 22 -21.57 30.29 -4.49
CA SER A 22 -21.68 29.01 -5.18
C SER A 22 -21.64 27.89 -4.15
N THR A 23 -22.48 26.85 -4.31
CA THR A 23 -22.32 25.55 -3.64
C THR A 23 -20.84 25.19 -3.58
N ALA A 24 -20.29 24.98 -2.39
CA ALA A 24 -18.86 24.72 -2.23
C ALA A 24 -18.44 23.55 -3.14
N ALA A 25 -17.27 23.69 -3.77
CA ALA A 25 -16.72 22.66 -4.65
C ALA A 25 -16.71 21.30 -3.95
N PRO A 26 -17.00 20.19 -4.65
CA PRO A 26 -16.91 18.85 -4.08
C PRO A 26 -15.53 18.62 -3.44
N ALA A 27 -15.50 17.95 -2.30
CA ALA A 27 -14.33 17.78 -1.49
C ALA A 27 -14.03 16.30 -1.21
N ILE A 28 -12.74 16.01 -1.16
CA ILE A 28 -12.18 14.78 -0.60
C ILE A 28 -11.55 15.16 0.74
N LEU A 29 -11.87 14.42 1.79
CA LEU A 29 -11.07 14.38 3.01
C LEU A 29 -10.13 13.17 2.93
N HIS A 30 -8.84 13.36 3.11
CA HIS A 30 -7.89 12.25 3.25
C HIS A 30 -7.38 12.14 4.68
N ILE A 31 -7.37 10.91 5.22
CA ILE A 31 -6.87 10.58 6.55
C ILE A 31 -5.54 9.83 6.42
N GLY A 32 -4.47 10.36 7.03
CA GLY A 32 -3.13 9.78 6.99
C GLY A 32 -2.26 10.39 5.88
N VAL A 33 -1.77 11.61 6.08
CA VAL A 33 -1.05 12.40 5.04
C VAL A 33 0.41 11.97 4.86
N GLY A 34 0.62 10.68 4.62
CA GLY A 34 1.94 10.09 4.38
C GLY A 34 2.56 10.45 3.02
N SER A 35 3.78 9.99 2.80
CA SER A 35 4.48 10.16 1.51
C SER A 35 3.74 9.49 0.36
N PHE A 36 3.17 8.30 0.58
CA PHE A 36 2.43 7.58 -0.46
C PHE A 36 1.20 8.36 -0.94
N HIS A 37 0.38 8.87 -0.02
CA HIS A 37 -0.77 9.68 -0.38
C HIS A 37 -0.40 10.88 -1.25
N ARG A 38 0.62 11.62 -0.80
CA ARG A 38 1.15 12.78 -1.53
C ARG A 38 1.70 12.40 -2.90
N ALA A 39 2.45 11.30 -3.00
CA ALA A 39 2.96 10.82 -4.27
C ALA A 39 1.91 10.10 -5.14
N HIS A 40 0.70 9.83 -4.68
CA HIS A 40 -0.28 9.00 -5.40
C HIS A 40 -1.64 9.68 -5.55
N GLN A 41 -2.54 9.60 -4.56
CA GLN A 41 -3.90 10.13 -4.73
C GLN A 41 -3.93 11.65 -4.88
N ALA A 42 -3.09 12.36 -4.12
CA ALA A 42 -2.98 13.82 -4.26
C ALA A 42 -2.42 14.21 -5.64
N TRP A 43 -1.51 13.41 -6.21
CA TRP A 43 -0.99 13.60 -7.57
C TRP A 43 -2.09 13.35 -8.61
N TYR A 44 -2.85 12.26 -8.53
CA TYR A 44 -3.98 12.01 -9.42
C TYR A 44 -4.98 13.17 -9.42
N LEU A 45 -5.31 13.70 -8.23
CA LEU A 45 -6.22 14.84 -8.13
C LEU A 45 -5.63 16.11 -8.72
N HIS A 46 -4.34 16.35 -8.51
CA HIS A 46 -3.65 17.47 -9.13
C HIS A 46 -3.77 17.41 -10.65
N ARG A 47 -3.45 16.26 -11.25
CA ARG A 47 -3.54 16.05 -12.69
C ARG A 47 -4.97 16.16 -13.22
N VAL A 48 -5.96 15.61 -12.53
CA VAL A 48 -7.39 15.75 -12.92
C VAL A 48 -7.81 17.21 -12.86
N ASN A 49 -7.45 17.94 -11.81
CA ASN A 49 -7.82 19.36 -11.67
C ASN A 49 -7.14 20.23 -12.73
N GLU A 50 -5.87 19.99 -13.06
CA GLU A 50 -5.17 20.70 -14.14
C GLU A 50 -5.81 20.44 -15.51
N ALA A 51 -6.30 19.22 -15.75
CA ALA A 51 -7.00 18.84 -16.97
C ALA A 51 -8.49 19.24 -16.98
N SER A 52 -9.02 19.82 -15.90
CA SER A 52 -10.45 20.12 -15.75
C SER A 52 -10.73 21.62 -15.62
N PRO A 53 -11.86 22.11 -16.19
CA PRO A 53 -12.35 23.47 -15.93
C PRO A 53 -12.53 23.73 -14.44
N ALA A 54 -12.38 24.99 -14.00
CA ALA A 54 -12.44 25.36 -12.58
C ALA A 54 -13.73 24.89 -11.87
N ALA A 55 -14.87 24.89 -12.57
CA ALA A 55 -16.17 24.46 -12.04
C ALA A 55 -16.28 22.94 -11.77
N GLU A 56 -15.41 22.13 -12.37
CA GLU A 56 -15.38 20.67 -12.22
C GLU A 56 -14.31 20.21 -11.22
N ARG A 57 -13.50 21.12 -10.68
CA ARG A 57 -12.39 20.80 -9.79
C ARG A 57 -12.87 20.35 -8.43
N TRP A 58 -12.16 19.38 -7.88
CA TRP A 58 -12.38 18.89 -6.52
C TRP A 58 -11.32 19.46 -5.58
N SER A 59 -11.74 19.78 -4.36
CA SER A 59 -10.83 20.17 -3.28
C SER A 59 -10.33 18.94 -2.52
N LEU A 60 -9.11 19.00 -1.99
CA LEU A 60 -8.57 17.97 -1.10
C LEU A 60 -8.18 18.58 0.24
N VAL A 61 -8.86 18.13 1.27
CA VAL A 61 -8.58 18.41 2.66
C VAL A 61 -7.82 17.22 3.23
N VAL A 62 -6.75 17.45 3.97
CA VAL A 62 -5.98 16.37 4.62
C VAL A 62 -5.97 16.54 6.12
N GLY A 63 -5.98 15.43 6.85
CA GLY A 63 -5.84 15.39 8.30
C GLY A 63 -5.34 14.02 8.76
N ASP A 64 -5.06 13.92 10.05
CA ASP A 64 -4.56 12.69 10.67
C ASP A 64 -5.41 12.34 11.90
N ILE A 65 -5.50 11.06 12.24
CA ILE A 65 -6.12 10.58 13.48
C ILE A 65 -5.09 10.43 14.62
N ARG A 66 -3.80 10.46 14.28
CA ARG A 66 -2.65 10.37 15.20
C ARG A 66 -1.74 11.57 14.98
N ASP A 67 -0.92 11.88 15.98
CA ASP A 67 0.03 13.00 15.93
C ASP A 67 1.46 12.58 15.55
N ASP A 68 1.64 11.36 15.06
CA ASP A 68 2.92 10.77 14.66
C ASP A 68 3.53 11.42 13.40
N LEU A 69 2.71 12.07 12.57
CA LEU A 69 3.14 12.83 11.38
C LEU A 69 3.24 14.35 11.61
N ARG A 70 3.24 14.82 12.87
CA ARG A 70 3.25 16.24 13.25
C ARG A 70 4.17 17.12 12.40
N ALA A 71 5.46 16.78 12.32
CA ALA A 71 6.44 17.60 11.62
C ALA A 71 6.12 17.75 10.12
N SER A 72 5.67 16.67 9.46
CA SER A 72 5.28 16.70 8.05
C SER A 72 3.99 17.50 7.85
N ARG A 73 3.01 17.34 8.75
CA ARG A 73 1.74 18.09 8.75
C ARG A 73 1.97 19.58 8.92
N GLU A 74 2.80 19.98 9.89
CA GLU A 74 3.12 21.39 10.16
C GLU A 74 3.89 22.03 8.99
N ALA A 75 4.86 21.34 8.41
CA ALA A 75 5.57 21.82 7.22
C ALA A 75 4.63 21.98 6.01
N LEU A 76 3.75 21.01 5.77
CA LEU A 76 2.76 21.09 4.69
C LEU A 76 1.74 22.22 4.93
N ALA A 77 1.29 22.43 6.17
CA ALA A 77 0.41 23.53 6.54
C ALA A 77 1.07 24.90 6.35
N ALA A 78 2.35 25.04 6.75
CA ALA A 78 3.14 26.25 6.53
C ALA A 78 3.32 26.58 5.03
N GLN A 79 3.29 25.56 4.17
CA GLN A 79 3.31 25.69 2.71
C GLN A 79 1.91 25.72 2.07
N HIS A 80 0.84 25.91 2.85
CA HIS A 80 -0.54 25.94 2.37
C HIS A 80 -0.96 24.72 1.54
N GLY A 81 -0.46 23.52 1.90
CA GLY A 81 -0.74 22.28 1.18
C GLY A 81 0.10 22.06 -0.08
N VAL A 82 0.96 23.01 -0.45
CA VAL A 82 1.83 22.90 -1.62
C VAL A 82 3.12 22.17 -1.27
N TYR A 83 3.56 21.26 -2.14
CA TYR A 83 4.83 20.56 -2.04
C TYR A 83 5.28 20.11 -3.43
N THR A 84 6.51 19.63 -3.52
CA THR A 84 7.15 19.15 -4.74
C THR A 84 7.25 17.63 -4.70
N LEU A 85 6.78 17.00 -5.77
CA LEU A 85 7.00 15.59 -6.04
C LEU A 85 8.20 15.45 -6.99
N GLU A 86 9.26 14.81 -6.53
CA GLU A 86 10.33 14.30 -7.37
C GLU A 86 9.96 12.89 -7.87
N THR A 87 10.03 12.68 -9.18
CA THR A 87 9.89 11.35 -9.79
C THR A 87 11.18 10.95 -10.47
N VAL A 88 11.52 9.66 -10.46
CA VAL A 88 12.75 9.16 -11.10
C VAL A 88 12.53 7.84 -11.83
N THR A 89 13.01 7.77 -13.08
CA THR A 89 13.00 6.54 -13.89
C THR A 89 14.16 5.61 -13.53
N PRO A 90 14.12 4.32 -13.91
CA PRO A 90 15.27 3.42 -13.75
C PRO A 90 16.54 3.92 -14.45
N GLN A 91 16.39 4.72 -15.51
CA GLN A 91 17.48 5.33 -16.28
C GLN A 91 18.03 6.63 -15.63
N GLY A 92 17.43 7.08 -14.53
CA GLY A 92 17.87 8.27 -13.78
C GLY A 92 17.31 9.59 -14.28
N GLU A 93 16.34 9.56 -15.20
CA GLU A 93 15.62 10.77 -15.61
C GLU A 93 14.74 11.23 -14.44
N ARG A 94 14.92 12.48 -14.02
CA ARG A 94 14.18 13.09 -12.91
C ARG A 94 13.20 14.14 -13.44
N ALA A 95 12.00 14.15 -12.87
CA ALA A 95 11.04 15.22 -13.07
C ALA A 95 10.54 15.74 -11.73
N TYR A 96 10.29 17.05 -11.65
CA TYR A 96 9.83 17.75 -10.47
C TYR A 96 8.50 18.40 -10.79
N GLU A 97 7.46 18.08 -10.02
CA GLU A 97 6.12 18.66 -10.21
C GLU A 97 5.65 19.30 -8.90
N THR A 98 5.23 20.57 -8.97
CA THR A 98 4.64 21.27 -7.82
C THR A 98 3.17 20.88 -7.68
N ILE A 99 2.85 20.12 -6.64
CA ILE A 99 1.52 19.61 -6.37
C ILE A 99 0.71 20.63 -5.57
N ARG A 100 -0.50 20.92 -6.05
CA ARG A 100 -1.40 21.97 -5.50
C ARG A 100 -2.81 21.49 -5.20
N SER A 101 -3.03 20.18 -5.21
CA SER A 101 -4.36 19.59 -5.00
C SER A 101 -4.83 19.71 -3.56
N ILE A 102 -3.92 19.68 -2.59
CA ILE A 102 -4.25 19.86 -1.16
C ILE A 102 -4.56 21.33 -0.92
N THR A 103 -5.83 21.63 -0.65
CA THR A 103 -6.32 23.00 -0.43
C THR A 103 -6.38 23.37 1.05
N ARG A 104 -6.38 22.38 1.95
CA ARG A 104 -6.45 22.60 3.40
C ARG A 104 -5.78 21.46 4.17
N VAL A 105 -4.94 21.81 5.13
CA VAL A 105 -4.35 20.89 6.11
C VAL A 105 -5.01 21.13 7.45
N LEU A 106 -5.68 20.12 8.00
CA LEU A 106 -6.37 20.22 9.28
C LEU A 106 -5.37 20.14 10.44
N PRO A 107 -5.55 20.93 11.51
CA PRO A 107 -4.82 20.70 12.74
C PRO A 107 -5.24 19.36 13.36
N TRP A 108 -4.30 18.65 13.96
CA TRP A 108 -4.62 17.49 14.78
C TRP A 108 -5.05 17.93 16.18
N SER A 109 -6.10 17.30 16.71
CA SER A 109 -6.58 17.44 18.08
C SER A 109 -7.05 16.07 18.58
N MET A 110 -6.97 15.83 19.89
CA MET A 110 -7.40 14.54 20.47
C MET A 110 -8.88 14.21 20.21
N ASP A 111 -9.74 15.22 20.13
CA ASP A 111 -11.17 15.04 19.84
C ASP A 111 -11.49 14.86 18.36
N LEU A 112 -10.50 15.06 17.48
CA LEU A 112 -10.63 15.05 16.02
C LEU A 112 -11.72 15.99 15.48
N ALA A 113 -12.05 17.07 16.22
CA ALA A 113 -13.19 17.94 15.89
C ALA A 113 -13.12 18.51 14.46
N ALA A 114 -11.93 18.99 14.04
CA ALA A 114 -11.74 19.54 12.70
C ALA A 114 -11.91 18.48 11.59
N LEU A 115 -11.50 17.24 11.85
CA LEU A 115 -11.63 16.11 10.92
C LEU A 115 -13.08 15.66 10.80
N VAL A 116 -13.77 15.51 11.93
CA VAL A 116 -15.20 15.18 12.00
C VAL A 116 -16.03 16.23 11.26
N ASP A 117 -15.79 17.52 11.53
CA ASP A 117 -16.52 18.61 10.87
C ASP A 117 -16.30 18.62 9.35
N ALA A 118 -15.05 18.46 8.91
CA ALA A 118 -14.71 18.40 7.48
C ALA A 118 -15.39 17.23 6.76
N GLY A 119 -15.43 16.06 7.38
CA GLY A 119 -16.05 14.86 6.80
C GLY A 119 -17.58 14.86 6.85
N ALA A 120 -18.15 15.52 7.86
CA ALA A 120 -19.60 15.66 8.02
C ALA A 120 -20.22 16.75 7.12
N ALA A 121 -19.40 17.60 6.49
CA ALA A 121 -19.87 18.62 5.57
C ALA A 121 -20.49 18.01 4.29
N PRO A 122 -21.63 18.53 3.76
CA PRO A 122 -22.24 18.04 2.52
C PRO A 122 -21.33 18.13 1.29
N ALA A 123 -20.38 19.08 1.29
CA ALA A 123 -19.39 19.21 0.23
C ALA A 123 -18.39 18.04 0.22
N CYS A 124 -18.11 17.40 1.36
CA CYS A 124 -17.29 16.20 1.41
C CYS A 124 -18.10 15.02 0.86
N ARG A 125 -17.61 14.44 -0.25
CA ARG A 125 -18.26 13.32 -0.94
C ARG A 125 -17.44 12.03 -0.89
N ILE A 126 -16.14 12.15 -0.60
CA ILE A 126 -15.22 11.03 -0.40
C ILE A 126 -14.39 11.30 0.84
N VAL A 127 -14.33 10.33 1.76
CA VAL A 127 -13.26 10.23 2.75
C VAL A 127 -12.35 9.09 2.30
N SER A 128 -11.12 9.42 1.95
CA SER A 128 -10.09 8.44 1.59
C SER A 128 -9.09 8.28 2.73
N PHE A 129 -8.36 7.18 2.79
CA PHE A 129 -7.39 6.96 3.86
C PHE A 129 -6.27 6.00 3.48
N THR A 130 -5.09 6.25 4.05
CA THR A 130 -3.93 5.35 4.06
C THR A 130 -3.46 5.18 5.49
N VAL A 131 -3.92 4.12 6.16
CA VAL A 131 -3.65 3.85 7.59
C VAL A 131 -2.69 2.69 7.81
N THR A 132 -2.07 2.18 6.74
CA THR A 132 -1.27 0.95 6.70
C THR A 132 -2.09 -0.31 6.95
N GLU A 133 -1.54 -1.48 6.64
CA GLU A 133 -2.19 -2.78 6.82
C GLU A 133 -2.63 -3.01 8.28
N GLY A 134 -1.83 -2.57 9.25
CA GLY A 134 -2.16 -2.66 10.68
C GLY A 134 -3.27 -1.72 11.14
N GLY A 135 -3.59 -0.69 10.36
CA GLY A 135 -4.61 0.31 10.69
C GLY A 135 -6.06 -0.20 10.61
N TYR A 136 -6.27 -1.45 10.15
CA TYR A 136 -7.57 -2.11 10.06
C TYR A 136 -7.90 -2.95 11.29
N TYR A 137 -6.97 -3.13 12.23
CA TYR A 137 -7.17 -3.84 13.50
C TYR A 137 -7.86 -5.19 13.32
N LEU A 138 -7.40 -5.98 12.36
CA LEU A 138 -7.94 -7.30 12.07
C LEU A 138 -7.01 -8.38 12.65
N ASP A 139 -7.61 -9.42 13.21
CA ASP A 139 -6.96 -10.67 13.58
C ASP A 139 -6.65 -11.52 12.32
N GLU A 140 -6.01 -12.67 12.51
CA GLU A 140 -5.65 -13.58 11.42
C GLU A 140 -6.85 -14.21 10.70
N HIS A 141 -8.07 -13.99 11.19
CA HIS A 141 -9.34 -14.44 10.61
C HIS A 141 -10.12 -13.29 9.95
N ASP A 142 -9.47 -12.15 9.71
CA ASP A 142 -10.07 -10.93 9.15
C ASP A 142 -11.22 -10.36 10.01
N ARG A 143 -11.19 -10.58 11.33
CA ARG A 143 -12.16 -10.02 12.29
C ARG A 143 -11.50 -8.95 13.13
N LEU A 144 -12.30 -8.00 13.62
CA LEU A 144 -11.82 -6.97 14.55
C LEU A 144 -11.11 -7.60 15.77
N ASP A 145 -9.83 -7.27 15.96
CA ASP A 145 -9.03 -7.63 17.12
C ASP A 145 -9.42 -6.77 18.33
N VAL A 146 -10.46 -7.20 19.04
CA VAL A 146 -10.98 -6.51 20.22
C VAL A 146 -10.04 -6.55 21.43
N ALA A 147 -8.99 -7.38 21.39
CA ALA A 147 -7.97 -7.39 22.44
C ALA A 147 -6.97 -6.24 22.26
N ASN A 148 -6.89 -5.64 21.07
CA ASN A 148 -6.08 -4.46 20.84
C ASN A 148 -6.56 -3.28 21.72
N PRO A 149 -5.68 -2.64 22.52
CA PRO A 149 -6.07 -1.58 23.45
C PRO A 149 -6.74 -0.36 22.78
N ASP A 150 -6.28 0.04 21.59
CA ASP A 150 -6.85 1.20 20.88
C ASP A 150 -8.28 0.88 20.41
N LEU A 151 -8.49 -0.32 19.85
CA LEU A 151 -9.81 -0.74 19.39
C LEU A 151 -10.77 -0.95 20.57
N ALA A 152 -10.29 -1.53 21.66
CA ALA A 152 -11.08 -1.69 22.89
C ALA A 152 -11.53 -0.34 23.45
N ALA A 153 -10.65 0.68 23.45
CA ALA A 153 -11.00 2.03 23.86
C ALA A 153 -12.04 2.67 22.91
N ASP A 154 -11.92 2.47 21.60
CA ASP A 154 -12.88 2.97 20.61
C ASP A 154 -14.27 2.35 20.76
N LEU A 155 -14.34 1.07 21.15
CA LEU A 155 -15.58 0.40 21.54
C LEU A 155 -16.24 1.04 22.78
N GLN A 156 -15.48 1.78 23.60
CA GLN A 156 -15.98 2.55 24.74
C GLN A 156 -16.20 4.04 24.44
N GLY A 157 -16.00 4.49 23.19
CA GLY A 157 -16.27 5.87 22.78
C GLY A 157 -15.04 6.70 22.41
N ALA A 158 -13.83 6.16 22.57
CA ALA A 158 -12.62 6.81 22.05
C ALA A 158 -12.60 6.85 20.51
N ARG A 159 -11.58 7.53 19.96
CA ARG A 159 -11.43 7.78 18.51
C ARG A 159 -9.97 7.58 18.05
N LEU A 160 -9.31 6.56 18.60
CA LEU A 160 -7.89 6.24 18.40
C LEU A 160 -7.61 5.44 17.13
N THR A 161 -8.62 4.73 16.62
CA THR A 161 -8.56 3.93 15.40
C THR A 161 -9.34 4.59 14.26
N ILE A 162 -9.12 4.08 13.04
CA ILE A 162 -9.89 4.52 11.87
C ILE A 162 -11.40 4.29 12.05
N TYR A 163 -11.80 3.25 12.79
CA TYR A 163 -13.22 2.94 13.03
C TYR A 163 -13.86 3.92 14.00
N GLY A 164 -13.22 4.26 15.12
CA GLY A 164 -13.75 5.24 16.06
C GLY A 164 -13.82 6.64 15.46
N ALA A 165 -12.79 7.05 14.72
CA ALA A 165 -12.77 8.32 14.00
C ALA A 165 -13.89 8.41 12.95
N LEU A 166 -14.05 7.39 12.11
CA LEU A 166 -15.09 7.36 11.09
C LEU A 166 -16.49 7.19 11.69
N ALA A 167 -16.66 6.47 12.80
CA ALA A 167 -17.95 6.39 13.50
C ALA A 167 -18.41 7.76 13.99
N ALA A 168 -17.50 8.55 14.58
CA ALA A 168 -17.79 9.92 15.01
C ALA A 168 -18.17 10.83 13.82
N LEU A 169 -17.41 10.74 12.73
CA LEU A 169 -17.67 11.49 11.48
C LEU A 169 -19.03 11.12 10.88
N LEU A 170 -19.34 9.83 10.77
CA LEU A 170 -20.60 9.33 10.20
C LEU A 170 -21.80 9.70 11.08
N ALA A 171 -21.65 9.62 12.41
CA ALA A 171 -22.69 10.04 13.34
C ALA A 171 -23.04 11.52 13.15
N GLU A 172 -22.01 12.38 13.10
CA GLU A 172 -22.19 13.82 12.86
C GLU A 172 -22.80 14.08 11.47
N ARG A 173 -22.34 13.37 10.44
CA ARG A 173 -22.88 13.49 9.09
C ARG A 173 -24.36 13.11 9.00
N ALA A 174 -24.74 12.01 9.65
CA ALA A 174 -26.11 11.53 9.71
C ALA A 174 -27.01 12.54 10.45
N ALA A 175 -26.55 13.06 11.59
CA ALA A 175 -27.25 14.09 12.35
C ALA A 175 -27.47 15.39 11.56
N ARG A 176 -26.52 15.76 10.69
CA ARG A 176 -26.63 16.92 9.79
C ARG A 176 -27.50 16.67 8.56
N GLY A 177 -27.92 15.44 8.27
CA GLY A 177 -28.60 15.09 7.02
C GLY A 177 -27.76 15.39 5.78
N ALA A 178 -26.43 15.28 5.87
CA ALA A 178 -25.49 15.75 4.84
C ALA A 178 -25.34 14.81 3.63
N GLY A 179 -26.20 13.79 3.51
CA GLY A 179 -26.29 12.89 2.36
C GLY A 179 -25.23 11.77 2.33
N PRO A 180 -25.18 11.00 1.23
CA PRO A 180 -24.31 9.83 1.09
C PRO A 180 -22.82 10.19 1.12
N LEU A 181 -21.98 9.19 1.39
CA LEU A 181 -20.52 9.35 1.48
C LEU A 181 -19.80 8.13 0.94
N THR A 182 -18.69 8.33 0.24
CA THR A 182 -17.78 7.21 -0.11
C THR A 182 -16.65 7.13 0.91
N LEU A 183 -16.36 5.95 1.43
CA LEU A 183 -15.19 5.65 2.25
C LEU A 183 -14.21 4.82 1.43
N GLN A 184 -13.13 5.43 0.95
CA GLN A 184 -12.21 4.84 -0.03
C GLN A 184 -10.87 4.48 0.62
N SER A 185 -10.65 3.20 0.88
CA SER A 185 -9.32 2.72 1.26
C SER A 185 -8.34 2.85 0.08
N CYS A 186 -7.15 3.34 0.39
CA CYS A 186 -6.01 3.39 -0.53
C CYS A 186 -4.79 2.65 0.05
N ASP A 187 -5.00 1.68 0.95
CA ASP A 187 -3.95 0.82 1.49
C ASP A 187 -3.75 -0.43 0.65
N ASN A 188 -2.56 -1.03 0.77
CA ASN A 188 -2.15 -2.24 0.07
C ASN A 188 -2.72 -3.51 0.75
N LEU A 189 -4.04 -3.64 0.77
CA LEU A 189 -4.76 -4.78 1.31
C LEU A 189 -5.72 -5.35 0.25
N ARG A 190 -5.84 -6.68 0.16
CA ARG A 190 -6.78 -7.34 -0.77
C ARG A 190 -8.21 -6.94 -0.45
N ASN A 191 -9.02 -6.62 -1.45
CA ASN A 191 -10.42 -6.22 -1.29
C ASN A 191 -10.58 -5.15 -0.21
N ASN A 192 -9.67 -4.17 -0.17
CA ASN A 192 -9.54 -3.22 0.94
C ASN A 192 -10.85 -2.50 1.28
N GLY A 193 -11.67 -2.15 0.28
CA GLY A 193 -12.99 -1.55 0.45
C GLY A 193 -13.99 -2.51 1.12
N ALA A 194 -14.08 -3.75 0.64
CA ALA A 194 -14.96 -4.77 1.21
C ALA A 194 -14.55 -5.16 2.63
N ARG A 195 -13.24 -5.33 2.87
CA ARG A 195 -12.68 -5.61 4.21
C ARG A 195 -12.98 -4.49 5.19
N PHE A 196 -12.73 -3.25 4.78
CA PHE A 196 -13.07 -2.09 5.59
C PHE A 196 -14.57 -2.03 5.90
N ARG A 197 -15.43 -2.24 4.90
CA ARG A 197 -16.89 -2.24 5.09
C ARG A 197 -17.32 -3.29 6.12
N ALA A 198 -16.79 -4.51 6.03
CA ALA A 198 -17.07 -5.57 6.99
C ALA A 198 -16.61 -5.19 8.41
N GLY A 199 -15.38 -4.68 8.54
CA GLY A 199 -14.83 -4.19 9.81
C GLY A 199 -15.67 -3.06 10.42
N MET A 200 -16.05 -2.06 9.62
CA MET A 200 -16.86 -0.93 10.06
C MET A 200 -18.24 -1.37 10.55
N ARG A 201 -18.92 -2.26 9.81
CA ARG A 201 -20.20 -2.84 10.25
C ARG A 201 -20.06 -3.58 11.58
N ALA A 202 -19.01 -4.41 11.70
CA ALA A 202 -18.74 -5.15 12.92
C ALA A 202 -18.43 -4.23 14.11
N PHE A 203 -17.75 -3.11 13.87
CA PHE A 203 -17.46 -2.09 14.88
C PHE A 203 -18.73 -1.40 15.36
N LEU A 204 -19.55 -0.89 14.42
CA LEU A 204 -20.81 -0.22 14.74
C LEU A 204 -21.78 -1.15 15.48
N ALA A 205 -21.85 -2.42 15.08
CA ALA A 205 -22.67 -3.43 15.76
C ALA A 205 -22.19 -3.68 17.20
N ARG A 206 -20.88 -3.87 17.42
CA ARG A 206 -20.30 -4.05 18.77
C ARG A 206 -20.48 -2.84 19.67
N ARG A 207 -20.48 -1.64 19.10
CA ARG A 207 -20.78 -0.37 19.78
C ARG A 207 -22.26 -0.19 20.13
N GLY A 208 -23.16 -1.06 19.64
CA GLY A 208 -24.61 -0.89 19.81
C GLY A 208 -25.21 0.28 19.03
N LEU A 209 -24.52 0.80 18.02
CA LEU A 209 -24.96 1.95 17.22
C LEU A 209 -25.89 1.52 16.09
N VAL A 210 -27.05 0.97 16.45
CA VAL A 210 -28.00 0.33 15.51
C VAL A 210 -28.47 1.28 14.41
N GLU A 211 -28.87 2.50 14.76
CA GLU A 211 -29.36 3.49 13.80
C GLU A 211 -28.25 3.94 12.85
N LEU A 212 -27.03 4.16 13.37
CA LEU A 212 -25.89 4.55 12.54
C LEU A 212 -25.45 3.42 11.62
N LEU A 213 -25.52 2.15 12.06
CA LEU A 213 -25.26 1.00 11.21
C LEU A 213 -26.26 0.90 10.05
N ALA A 214 -27.55 1.09 10.33
CA ALA A 214 -28.58 1.13 9.29
C ALA A 214 -28.35 2.29 8.32
N TRP A 215 -27.99 3.47 8.83
CA TRP A 215 -27.64 4.62 8.01
C TRP A 215 -26.41 4.35 7.13
N PHE A 216 -25.35 3.78 7.70
CA PHE A 216 -24.12 3.40 6.99
C PHE A 216 -24.44 2.45 5.83
N ASP A 217 -25.23 1.41 6.09
CA ASP A 217 -25.61 0.42 5.09
C ASP A 217 -26.37 1.02 3.90
N ALA A 218 -27.19 2.04 4.15
CA ALA A 218 -28.00 2.69 3.13
C ALA A 218 -27.28 3.83 2.39
N ASN A 219 -26.28 4.48 3.00
CA ASN A 219 -25.74 5.75 2.51
C ASN A 219 -24.24 5.72 2.17
N VAL A 220 -23.53 4.63 2.49
CA VAL A 220 -22.08 4.56 2.35
C VAL A 220 -21.63 3.52 1.34
N ALA A 221 -20.77 3.94 0.40
CA ALA A 221 -20.03 3.04 -0.49
C ALA A 221 -18.58 2.88 -0.01
N CYS A 222 -18.03 1.68 -0.19
CA CYS A 222 -16.64 1.36 0.13
C CYS A 222 -15.97 0.65 -1.06
N PRO A 223 -15.64 1.35 -2.15
CA PRO A 223 -15.02 0.74 -3.31
C PRO A 223 -13.65 0.19 -2.93
N SER A 224 -13.34 -1.01 -3.44
CA SER A 224 -11.99 -1.55 -3.35
C SER A 224 -11.08 -0.90 -4.40
N SER A 225 -9.78 -0.85 -4.11
CA SER A 225 -8.80 -0.30 -5.04
C SER A 225 -7.44 -0.99 -4.93
N MET A 226 -6.76 -1.12 -6.07
CA MET A 226 -5.36 -1.50 -6.14
C MET A 226 -4.53 -0.24 -6.39
N VAL A 227 -3.59 0.01 -5.49
CA VAL A 227 -2.70 1.17 -5.54
C VAL A 227 -1.26 0.71 -5.73
N ASP A 228 -0.52 1.38 -6.60
CA ASP A 228 0.88 1.04 -6.85
C ASP A 228 1.73 2.27 -7.22
N ARG A 229 2.74 2.52 -6.37
CA ARG A 229 3.87 3.43 -6.60
C ARG A 229 4.91 3.24 -5.49
N ILE A 230 6.13 2.82 -5.85
CA ILE A 230 7.24 2.74 -4.89
C ILE A 230 7.60 4.15 -4.44
N THR A 231 7.28 4.44 -3.18
CA THR A 231 7.43 5.76 -2.55
C THR A 231 8.11 5.59 -1.19
N PRO A 232 9.45 5.47 -1.14
CA PRO A 232 10.18 5.39 0.12
C PRO A 232 9.98 6.67 0.95
N ARG A 233 10.37 6.60 2.24
CA ARG A 233 10.47 7.81 3.04
C ARG A 233 11.51 8.75 2.40
N PRO A 234 11.18 10.03 2.17
CA PRO A 234 12.11 10.99 1.61
C PRO A 234 13.37 11.06 2.49
N THR A 235 14.54 10.95 1.86
CA THR A 235 15.83 11.17 2.49
C THR A 235 16.14 12.68 2.52
N PRO A 236 17.01 13.17 3.43
CA PRO A 236 17.31 14.61 3.54
C PRO A 236 17.77 15.27 2.23
N ASP A 237 18.49 14.53 1.39
CA ASP A 237 18.99 14.98 0.09
C ASP A 237 17.88 15.23 -0.96
N VAL A 238 16.63 14.77 -0.73
CA VAL A 238 15.49 15.10 -1.61
C VAL A 238 15.24 16.61 -1.62
N ARG A 239 15.27 17.26 -0.45
CA ARG A 239 15.07 18.71 -0.33
C ARG A 239 16.16 19.49 -1.06
N GLU A 240 17.41 19.05 -0.93
CA GLU A 240 18.54 19.65 -1.63
C GLU A 240 18.39 19.55 -3.15
N ARG A 241 18.00 18.36 -3.67
CA ARG A 241 17.75 18.17 -5.10
C ARG A 241 16.58 19.01 -5.61
N VAL A 242 15.47 19.05 -4.86
CA VAL A 242 14.30 19.88 -5.20
C VAL A 242 14.68 21.36 -5.27
N ARG A 243 15.42 21.85 -4.28
CA ARG A 243 15.89 23.25 -4.27
C ARG A 243 16.83 23.53 -5.43
N ALA A 244 17.75 22.62 -5.75
CA ALA A 244 18.66 22.77 -6.88
C ALA A 244 17.93 22.79 -8.23
N ALA A 245 16.89 21.96 -8.39
CA ALA A 245 16.16 21.83 -9.65
C ALA A 245 15.08 22.92 -9.86
N THR A 246 14.43 23.39 -8.79
CA THR A 246 13.27 24.27 -8.88
C THR A 246 13.50 25.67 -8.28
N GLY A 247 14.58 25.86 -7.52
CA GLY A 247 14.81 27.07 -6.72
C GLY A 247 13.93 27.17 -5.47
N PHE A 248 12.94 26.29 -5.29
CA PHE A 248 12.05 26.28 -4.14
C PHE A 248 12.66 25.46 -2.98
N ASP A 249 12.84 26.10 -1.83
CA ASP A 249 13.28 25.41 -0.61
C ASP A 249 12.08 24.73 0.06
N ASP A 250 11.70 23.57 -0.46
CA ASP A 250 10.57 22.79 0.01
C ASP A 250 10.89 22.10 1.35
N ALA A 251 10.12 22.39 2.39
CA ALA A 251 10.26 21.80 3.71
C ALA A 251 9.66 20.39 3.81
N CYS A 252 8.81 19.98 2.87
CA CYS A 252 8.15 18.68 2.89
C CYS A 252 8.05 17.99 1.51
N PRO A 253 9.11 17.95 0.70
CA PRO A 253 9.05 17.30 -0.61
C PRO A 253 8.86 15.78 -0.43
N VAL A 254 8.31 15.15 -1.46
CA VAL A 254 8.23 13.69 -1.56
C VAL A 254 8.95 13.21 -2.81
N MET A 255 9.43 11.98 -2.77
CA MET A 255 10.00 11.31 -3.94
C MET A 255 9.34 9.96 -4.18
N GLY A 256 9.27 9.55 -5.44
CA GLY A 256 8.82 8.21 -5.82
C GLY A 256 9.35 7.82 -7.19
N GLU A 257 9.10 6.57 -7.57
CA GLU A 257 9.37 6.15 -8.95
C GLU A 257 8.44 6.85 -9.95
N ALA A 258 8.84 6.85 -11.23
CA ALA A 258 8.01 7.39 -12.30
C ALA A 258 6.76 6.53 -12.60
N PHE A 259 6.83 5.21 -12.37
CA PHE A 259 5.67 4.33 -12.52
C PHE A 259 4.59 4.68 -11.48
N ILE A 260 3.34 4.67 -11.90
CA ILE A 260 2.18 4.84 -11.03
C ILE A 260 0.99 4.07 -11.63
N GLN A 261 0.20 3.42 -10.77
CA GLN A 261 -1.05 2.77 -11.18
C GLN A 261 -2.10 2.91 -10.07
N TRP A 262 -3.35 3.12 -10.48
CA TRP A 262 -4.50 3.12 -9.59
C TRP A 262 -5.68 2.48 -10.30
N VAL A 263 -6.12 1.34 -9.78
CA VAL A 263 -7.32 0.64 -10.27
C VAL A 263 -8.37 0.75 -9.18
N ILE A 264 -9.58 1.17 -9.53
CA ILE A 264 -10.63 1.48 -8.57
C ILE A 264 -11.93 0.86 -9.05
N GLU A 265 -12.66 0.19 -8.15
CA GLU A 265 -14.04 -0.15 -8.42
C GLU A 265 -14.88 1.12 -8.59
N ASP A 266 -15.64 1.24 -9.68
CA ASP A 266 -16.45 2.45 -9.94
C ASP A 266 -17.76 2.46 -9.12
N ARG A 267 -17.62 2.48 -7.79
CA ARG A 267 -18.72 2.39 -6.81
C ARG A 267 -18.65 3.55 -5.82
N PHE A 268 -19.17 4.70 -6.22
CA PHE A 268 -19.14 5.94 -5.42
C PHE A 268 -20.55 6.40 -5.07
N ALA A 269 -20.79 6.72 -3.79
CA ALA A 269 -22.12 7.06 -3.29
C ALA A 269 -22.53 8.52 -3.60
N ALA A 270 -21.57 9.40 -3.89
CA ALA A 270 -21.78 10.84 -4.05
C ALA A 270 -20.95 11.43 -5.22
N GLY A 271 -20.71 10.63 -6.25
CA GLY A 271 -19.82 10.99 -7.36
C GLY A 271 -18.34 10.99 -6.97
N ARG A 272 -17.47 11.26 -7.95
CA ARG A 272 -16.01 11.23 -7.82
C ARG A 272 -15.35 12.18 -8.82
N PRO A 273 -14.06 12.50 -8.65
CA PRO A 273 -13.27 13.08 -9.72
C PRO A 273 -13.21 12.15 -10.94
N ALA A 274 -13.00 12.74 -12.12
CA ALA A 274 -12.76 12.02 -13.37
C ALA A 274 -11.33 11.43 -13.39
N TRP A 275 -11.06 10.48 -12.48
CA TRP A 275 -9.73 9.88 -12.27
C TRP A 275 -9.11 9.32 -13.56
N GLU A 276 -9.94 8.82 -14.47
CA GLU A 276 -9.55 8.33 -15.78
C GLU A 276 -8.81 9.37 -16.64
N LYS A 277 -9.09 10.68 -16.47
CA LYS A 277 -8.36 11.76 -17.17
C LYS A 277 -6.88 11.84 -16.76
N ALA A 278 -6.54 11.31 -15.59
CA ALA A 278 -5.16 11.22 -15.10
C ALA A 278 -4.58 9.80 -15.20
N GLY A 279 -5.28 8.87 -15.86
CA GLY A 279 -4.81 7.51 -16.13
C GLY A 279 -5.18 6.47 -15.08
N ALA A 280 -6.03 6.78 -14.10
CA ALA A 280 -6.60 5.75 -13.23
C ALA A 280 -7.57 4.84 -14.01
N GLU A 281 -7.63 3.57 -13.64
CA GLU A 281 -8.46 2.56 -14.27
C GLU A 281 -9.72 2.32 -13.43
N LEU A 282 -10.89 2.62 -13.99
CA LEU A 282 -12.18 2.42 -13.35
C LEU A 282 -12.74 1.08 -13.86
N VAL A 283 -13.00 0.16 -12.94
CA VAL A 283 -13.37 -1.24 -13.24
C VAL A 283 -14.57 -1.69 -12.42
N ASP A 284 -15.18 -2.81 -12.82
CA ASP A 284 -16.28 -3.42 -12.07
C ASP A 284 -15.78 -4.26 -10.88
N ASP A 285 -14.61 -4.88 -11.05
CA ASP A 285 -13.94 -5.76 -10.10
C ASP A 285 -12.42 -5.55 -10.14
N VAL A 286 -11.85 -5.21 -8.98
CA VAL A 286 -10.41 -4.96 -8.83
C VAL A 286 -9.61 -6.23 -8.54
N HIS A 287 -10.29 -7.33 -8.18
CA HIS A 287 -9.66 -8.55 -7.70
C HIS A 287 -8.56 -9.11 -8.64
N PRO A 288 -8.72 -9.16 -9.98
CA PRO A 288 -7.66 -9.64 -10.87
C PRO A 288 -6.39 -8.78 -10.82
N TYR A 289 -6.54 -7.47 -10.62
CA TYR A 289 -5.42 -6.52 -10.54
C TYR A 289 -4.69 -6.63 -9.20
N GLU A 290 -5.42 -6.84 -8.11
CA GLU A 290 -4.84 -7.11 -6.79
C GLU A 290 -4.07 -8.42 -6.78
N GLU A 291 -4.63 -9.51 -7.33
CA GLU A 291 -3.95 -10.80 -7.43
C GLU A 291 -2.65 -10.68 -8.24
N ALA A 292 -2.71 -10.00 -9.39
CA ALA A 292 -1.54 -9.74 -10.22
C ALA A 292 -0.50 -8.94 -9.45
N LYS A 293 -0.87 -7.81 -8.83
CA LYS A 293 0.06 -6.98 -8.05
C LYS A 293 0.68 -7.74 -6.90
N ILE A 294 -0.11 -8.49 -6.13
CA ILE A 294 0.40 -9.22 -4.96
C ILE A 294 1.35 -10.34 -5.35
N ARG A 295 0.97 -11.17 -6.34
CA ARG A 295 1.77 -12.34 -6.72
C ARG A 295 2.93 -11.97 -7.66
N ILE A 296 2.81 -10.92 -8.47
CA ILE A 296 3.88 -10.52 -9.40
C ILE A 296 4.81 -9.47 -8.79
N LEU A 297 4.27 -8.45 -8.12
CA LEU A 297 5.09 -7.41 -7.50
C LEU A 297 5.51 -7.81 -6.09
N ASN A 298 4.58 -7.99 -5.15
CA ASN A 298 4.95 -8.10 -3.72
C ASN A 298 5.75 -9.38 -3.41
N ALA A 299 5.34 -10.54 -3.94
CA ALA A 299 6.06 -11.80 -3.74
C ALA A 299 7.47 -11.75 -4.35
N THR A 300 7.60 -11.22 -5.57
CA THR A 300 8.89 -11.05 -6.25
C THR A 300 9.79 -10.06 -5.51
N HIS A 301 9.22 -9.00 -4.94
CA HIS A 301 9.97 -8.05 -4.12
C HIS A 301 10.58 -8.73 -2.89
N SER A 302 9.81 -9.60 -2.25
CA SER A 302 10.25 -10.42 -1.11
C SER A 302 11.36 -11.40 -1.53
N CYS A 303 11.21 -12.05 -2.69
CA CYS A 303 12.24 -12.91 -3.29
C CYS A 303 13.57 -12.15 -3.44
N ILE A 304 13.53 -10.96 -4.04
CA ILE A 304 14.73 -10.15 -4.30
C ILE A 304 15.34 -9.64 -3.00
N ALA A 305 14.52 -9.22 -2.02
CA ALA A 305 15.02 -8.73 -0.74
C ALA A 305 15.71 -9.83 0.06
N TRP A 306 15.10 -11.02 0.20
CA TRP A 306 15.71 -12.13 0.93
C TRP A 306 16.97 -12.64 0.23
N ALA A 307 16.91 -12.87 -1.09
CA ALA A 307 18.08 -13.30 -1.85
C ALA A 307 19.18 -12.23 -1.87
N GLY A 308 18.82 -10.97 -2.02
CA GLY A 308 19.74 -9.83 -2.00
C GLY A 308 20.50 -9.76 -0.69
N THR A 309 19.80 -9.83 0.45
CA THR A 309 20.45 -9.85 1.76
C THR A 309 21.34 -11.08 1.94
N LEU A 310 20.90 -12.25 1.46
CA LEU A 310 21.71 -13.46 1.50
C LEU A 310 23.00 -13.35 0.67
N ALA A 311 22.96 -12.59 -0.42
CA ALA A 311 24.10 -12.30 -1.29
C ALA A 311 24.94 -11.08 -0.84
N GLY A 312 24.60 -10.42 0.27
CA GLY A 312 25.34 -9.27 0.80
C GLY A 312 24.95 -7.92 0.18
N HIS A 313 23.86 -7.86 -0.59
CA HIS A 313 23.31 -6.61 -1.10
C HIS A 313 22.49 -5.88 -0.04
N SER A 314 22.46 -4.55 -0.12
CA SER A 314 21.72 -3.67 0.79
C SER A 314 20.45 -3.11 0.16
N TYR A 315 20.39 -3.02 -1.16
CA TYR A 315 19.28 -2.44 -1.90
C TYR A 315 18.66 -3.39 -2.93
N ILE A 316 17.38 -3.21 -3.19
CA ILE A 316 16.59 -4.03 -4.13
C ILE A 316 17.19 -4.01 -5.53
N HIS A 317 17.66 -2.86 -6.00
CA HIS A 317 18.22 -2.72 -7.35
C HIS A 317 19.53 -3.50 -7.54
N GLU A 318 20.29 -3.72 -6.47
CA GLU A 318 21.51 -4.54 -6.51
C GLU A 318 21.14 -6.00 -6.73
N GLY A 319 20.21 -6.53 -5.90
CA GLY A 319 19.69 -7.89 -6.06
C GLY A 319 18.97 -8.10 -7.40
N THR A 320 18.29 -7.09 -7.93
CA THR A 320 17.60 -7.18 -9.23
C THR A 320 18.57 -7.28 -10.42
N ARG A 321 19.80 -6.75 -10.27
CA ARG A 321 20.85 -6.81 -11.29
C ARG A 321 21.69 -8.07 -11.21
N ASP A 322 21.68 -8.76 -10.07
CA ASP A 322 22.26 -10.08 -9.96
C ASP A 322 21.49 -11.09 -10.83
N ALA A 323 22.20 -11.72 -11.77
CA ALA A 323 21.58 -12.58 -12.77
C ALA A 323 20.88 -13.81 -12.16
N HIS A 324 21.35 -14.33 -11.02
CA HIS A 324 20.74 -15.50 -10.39
C HIS A 324 19.46 -15.10 -9.65
N ILE A 325 19.52 -14.00 -8.90
CA ILE A 325 18.36 -13.47 -8.17
C ILE A 325 17.26 -13.03 -9.15
N ARG A 326 17.63 -12.33 -10.23
CA ARG A 326 16.68 -11.95 -11.29
C ARG A 326 16.02 -13.16 -11.94
N ARG A 327 16.75 -14.27 -12.13
CA ARG A 327 16.18 -15.51 -12.66
C ARG A 327 15.19 -16.16 -11.70
N PHE A 328 15.44 -16.17 -10.39
CA PHE A 328 14.46 -16.68 -9.41
C PHE A 328 13.15 -15.89 -9.48
N ALA A 329 13.27 -14.56 -9.44
CA ALA A 329 12.16 -13.63 -9.55
C ALA A 329 11.36 -13.82 -10.85
N HIS A 330 12.05 -13.88 -11.99
CA HIS A 330 11.42 -14.06 -13.30
C HIS A 330 10.76 -15.44 -13.45
N ALA A 331 11.44 -16.51 -13.05
CA ALA A 331 10.94 -17.88 -13.16
C ALA A 331 9.70 -18.09 -12.28
N TYR A 332 9.70 -17.58 -11.05
CA TYR A 332 8.54 -17.62 -10.17
C TYR A 332 7.28 -17.04 -10.85
N VAL A 333 7.41 -15.85 -11.44
CA VAL A 333 6.26 -15.24 -12.10
C VAL A 333 5.86 -16.00 -13.37
N THR A 334 6.84 -16.40 -14.18
CA THR A 334 6.61 -16.99 -15.51
C THR A 334 6.02 -18.39 -15.42
N ASP A 335 6.64 -19.23 -14.61
CA ASP A 335 6.38 -20.67 -14.58
C ASP A 335 5.18 -20.97 -13.69
N ASP A 336 5.06 -20.23 -12.58
CA ASP A 336 4.05 -20.53 -11.58
C ASP A 336 2.93 -19.47 -11.61
N VAL A 337 3.20 -18.17 -11.42
CA VAL A 337 2.11 -17.19 -11.23
C VAL A 337 1.23 -16.99 -12.48
N ILE A 338 1.82 -16.80 -13.66
CA ILE A 338 1.05 -16.49 -14.89
C ILE A 338 0.03 -17.59 -15.22
N PRO A 339 0.37 -18.90 -15.20
CA PRO A 339 -0.60 -19.96 -15.43
C PRO A 339 -1.79 -19.99 -14.44
N TYR A 340 -1.63 -19.51 -13.21
CA TYR A 340 -2.75 -19.44 -12.24
C TYR A 340 -3.65 -18.24 -12.46
N LEU A 341 -3.07 -17.10 -12.87
CA LEU A 341 -3.83 -15.86 -13.07
C LEU A 341 -4.42 -15.71 -14.47
N THR A 342 -4.25 -16.72 -15.34
CA THR A 342 -4.80 -16.71 -16.70
C THR A 342 -6.17 -17.40 -16.74
N PRO A 343 -7.19 -16.80 -17.39
CA PRO A 343 -7.18 -15.52 -18.12
C PRO A 343 -7.14 -14.31 -17.20
N SER A 344 -6.48 -13.24 -17.63
CA SER A 344 -6.34 -11.97 -16.91
C SER A 344 -6.69 -10.78 -17.81
N PRO A 345 -7.27 -9.70 -17.27
CA PRO A 345 -7.37 -8.44 -18.01
C PRO A 345 -6.01 -7.77 -18.24
N LEU A 346 -4.96 -8.19 -17.52
CA LEU A 346 -3.60 -7.68 -17.67
C LEU A 346 -2.78 -8.56 -18.61
N ASP A 347 -1.87 -7.92 -19.36
CA ASP A 347 -0.72 -8.61 -19.94
C ASP A 347 0.29 -8.91 -18.81
N LEU A 348 0.14 -10.09 -18.20
CA LEU A 348 0.92 -10.47 -17.01
C LEU A 348 2.41 -10.63 -17.30
N ALA A 349 2.79 -11.08 -18.50
CA ALA A 349 4.20 -11.20 -18.90
C ALA A 349 4.84 -9.81 -19.02
N ARG A 350 4.15 -8.87 -19.65
CA ARG A 350 4.60 -7.48 -19.68
C ARG A 350 4.62 -6.86 -18.28
N TYR A 351 3.62 -7.14 -17.44
CA TYR A 351 3.57 -6.61 -16.07
C TYR A 351 4.75 -7.11 -15.24
N ARG A 352 5.12 -8.39 -15.34
CA ARG A 352 6.36 -8.95 -14.77
C ARG A 352 7.59 -8.16 -15.20
N ASP A 353 7.75 -7.92 -16.50
CA ASP A 353 8.94 -7.27 -17.04
C ASP A 353 9.05 -5.82 -16.57
N VAL A 354 7.92 -5.09 -16.52
CA VAL A 354 7.83 -3.76 -15.94
C VAL A 354 8.19 -3.76 -14.46
N VAL A 355 7.68 -4.72 -13.67
CA VAL A 355 8.03 -4.86 -12.24
C VAL A 355 9.54 -5.08 -12.06
N LEU A 356 10.14 -5.97 -12.84
CA LEU A 356 11.58 -6.24 -12.77
C LEU A 356 12.45 -5.08 -13.27
N GLU A 357 11.94 -4.24 -14.18
CA GLU A 357 12.61 -2.99 -14.57
C GLU A 357 12.56 -1.97 -13.44
N ARG A 358 11.38 -1.80 -12.80
CA ARG A 358 11.16 -0.89 -11.66
C ARG A 358 12.06 -1.22 -10.48
N PHE A 359 12.17 -2.50 -10.11
CA PHE A 359 13.07 -2.94 -9.05
C PHE A 359 14.54 -2.66 -9.37
N GLY A 360 14.91 -2.58 -10.66
CA GLY A 360 16.26 -2.23 -11.10
C GLY A 360 16.62 -0.74 -10.97
N ASN A 361 15.72 0.11 -10.50
CA ASN A 361 15.93 1.55 -10.36
C ASN A 361 16.88 1.87 -9.18
N PRO A 362 18.12 2.34 -9.43
CA PRO A 362 19.09 2.59 -8.37
C PRO A 362 18.82 3.89 -7.61
N HIS A 363 18.01 4.78 -8.16
CA HIS A 363 17.77 6.11 -7.64
C HIS A 363 16.68 6.15 -6.56
N ILE A 364 15.88 5.08 -6.46
CA ILE A 364 14.91 4.89 -5.37
C ILE A 364 15.61 4.50 -4.07
N ARG A 365 16.74 3.78 -4.16
CA ARG A 365 17.48 3.25 -2.99
C ARG A 365 16.59 2.51 -2.00
N ASP A 366 15.66 1.72 -2.53
CA ASP A 366 14.79 0.88 -1.71
C ASP A 366 15.61 -0.21 -1.01
N THR A 367 15.53 -0.30 0.32
CA THR A 367 16.42 -1.16 1.11
C THR A 367 15.88 -2.57 1.25
N ASN A 368 16.78 -3.56 1.24
CA ASN A 368 16.43 -4.93 1.56
C ASN A 368 15.85 -5.04 2.97
N GLN A 369 16.33 -4.24 3.94
CA GLN A 369 15.76 -4.23 5.29
C GLN A 369 14.27 -3.93 5.30
N ARG A 370 13.85 -2.87 4.61
CA ARG A 370 12.45 -2.45 4.57
C ARG A 370 11.56 -3.50 3.90
N VAL A 371 12.07 -4.13 2.84
CA VAL A 371 11.29 -5.07 2.02
C VAL A 371 11.34 -6.49 2.56
N ALA A 372 12.41 -6.90 3.23
CA ALA A 372 12.54 -8.24 3.80
C ALA A 372 11.67 -8.44 5.06
N ALA A 373 11.31 -7.34 5.74
CA ALA A 373 10.48 -7.32 6.95
C ALA A 373 9.14 -8.08 6.80
N ASP A 374 8.50 -8.44 7.91
CA ASP A 374 7.15 -9.04 7.94
C ASP A 374 7.01 -10.32 7.11
N GLY A 375 8.05 -11.15 7.04
CA GLY A 375 8.05 -12.41 6.30
C GLY A 375 6.92 -13.37 6.73
N PHE A 376 6.56 -13.38 8.01
CA PHE A 376 5.45 -14.20 8.52
C PHE A 376 4.07 -13.73 8.01
N SER A 377 3.89 -12.44 7.74
CA SER A 377 2.68 -11.94 7.07
C SER A 377 2.70 -12.17 5.56
N LYS A 378 3.89 -12.16 4.95
CA LYS A 378 4.07 -12.24 3.49
C LYS A 378 3.88 -13.64 2.93
N ILE A 379 4.34 -14.67 3.63
CA ILE A 379 4.22 -16.05 3.14
C ILE A 379 2.75 -16.44 2.92
N PRO A 380 1.84 -16.31 3.90
CA PRO A 380 0.43 -16.67 3.73
C PRO A 380 -0.27 -15.83 2.66
N GLY A 381 0.00 -14.53 2.64
CA GLY A 381 -0.70 -13.59 1.76
C GLY A 381 -0.21 -13.59 0.33
N PHE A 382 1.08 -13.85 0.08
CA PHE A 382 1.71 -13.63 -1.24
C PHE A 382 2.16 -14.92 -1.91
N ILE A 383 2.69 -15.89 -1.14
CA ILE A 383 3.43 -17.05 -1.68
C ILE A 383 2.62 -18.34 -1.56
N ALA A 384 2.05 -18.60 -0.38
CA ALA A 384 1.29 -19.82 -0.11
C ALA A 384 0.13 -20.07 -1.09
N PRO A 385 -0.63 -19.06 -1.58
CA PRO A 385 -1.72 -19.29 -2.53
C PRO A 385 -1.24 -19.91 -3.85
N THR A 386 -0.16 -19.40 -4.44
CA THR A 386 0.43 -19.97 -5.67
C THR A 386 0.91 -21.39 -5.46
N LEU A 387 1.55 -21.66 -4.31
CA LEU A 387 2.04 -23.00 -3.96
C LEU A 387 0.87 -23.98 -3.78
N ALA A 388 -0.20 -23.56 -3.09
CA ALA A 388 -1.38 -24.38 -2.85
C ALA A 388 -2.13 -24.73 -4.14
N GLU A 389 -2.33 -23.74 -5.02
CA GLU A 389 -2.97 -23.97 -6.31
C GLU A 389 -2.15 -24.91 -7.21
N SER A 390 -0.81 -24.79 -7.16
CA SER A 390 0.07 -25.70 -7.91
C SER A 390 -0.08 -27.14 -7.45
N ILE A 391 0.01 -27.37 -6.14
CA ILE A 391 -0.14 -28.70 -5.55
C ILE A 391 -1.53 -29.26 -5.86
N ALA A 392 -2.58 -28.46 -5.75
CA ALA A 392 -3.95 -28.88 -6.03
C ALA A 392 -4.15 -29.32 -7.49
N ARG A 393 -3.40 -28.74 -8.44
CA ARG A 393 -3.42 -29.12 -9.87
C ARG A 393 -2.44 -30.26 -10.20
N GLY A 394 -1.70 -30.79 -9.22
CA GLY A 394 -0.67 -31.80 -9.45
C GLY A 394 0.57 -31.28 -10.17
N VAL A 395 0.78 -29.96 -10.18
CA VAL A 395 1.97 -29.31 -10.75
C VAL A 395 2.98 -29.07 -9.63
N GLU A 396 4.24 -29.40 -9.88
CA GLU A 396 5.30 -29.16 -8.90
C GLU A 396 5.68 -27.66 -8.89
N PRO A 397 5.52 -26.93 -7.76
CA PRO A 397 5.77 -25.49 -7.66
C PRO A 397 7.26 -25.16 -7.53
N VAL A 398 8.04 -25.58 -8.53
CA VAL A 398 9.51 -25.60 -8.50
C VAL A 398 10.11 -24.19 -8.32
N SER A 399 9.51 -23.16 -8.92
CA SER A 399 10.00 -21.78 -8.82
C SER A 399 9.48 -21.07 -7.57
N THR A 400 8.23 -21.33 -7.19
CA THR A 400 7.58 -20.80 -5.98
C THR A 400 8.26 -21.30 -4.72
N ALA A 401 8.69 -22.56 -4.68
CA ALA A 401 9.37 -23.14 -3.52
C ALA A 401 10.73 -22.49 -3.20
N VAL A 402 11.35 -21.78 -4.15
CA VAL A 402 12.58 -21.03 -3.92
C VAL A 402 12.35 -19.88 -2.93
N LEU A 403 11.21 -19.19 -2.99
CA LEU A 403 10.93 -18.03 -2.15
C LEU A 403 10.92 -18.35 -0.64
N PRO A 404 10.14 -19.33 -0.13
CA PRO A 404 10.18 -19.70 1.28
C PRO A 404 11.50 -20.34 1.68
N ALA A 405 12.23 -20.99 0.76
CA ALA A 405 13.58 -21.47 1.03
C ALA A 405 14.58 -20.33 1.24
N LEU A 406 14.50 -19.25 0.45
CA LEU A 406 15.26 -18.02 0.67
C LEU A 406 14.92 -17.41 2.04
N PHE A 407 13.63 -17.35 2.39
CA PHE A 407 13.22 -16.87 3.71
C PHE A 407 13.76 -17.74 4.84
N LEU A 408 13.75 -19.07 4.70
CA LEU A 408 14.30 -19.97 5.71
C LEU A 408 15.80 -19.70 5.95
N ARG A 409 16.58 -19.55 4.88
CA ARG A 409 18.02 -19.22 5.00
C ARG A 409 18.24 -17.83 5.60
N PHE A 410 17.40 -16.87 5.22
CA PHE A 410 17.40 -15.54 5.83
C PHE A 410 17.11 -15.62 7.34
N LEU A 411 16.11 -16.40 7.74
CA LEU A 411 15.70 -16.60 9.14
C LEU A 411 16.80 -17.29 9.97
N GLN A 412 17.53 -18.23 9.37
CA GLN A 412 18.67 -18.88 10.00
C GLN A 412 19.81 -17.88 10.27
N ARG A 413 20.13 -17.00 9.31
CA ARG A 413 21.11 -15.92 9.54
C ARG A 413 20.63 -14.94 10.61
N TRP A 414 19.33 -14.61 10.63
CA TRP A 414 18.75 -13.80 11.70
C TRP A 414 18.93 -14.44 13.08
N ALA A 415 18.60 -15.73 13.22
CA ALA A 415 18.71 -16.45 14.47
C ALA A 415 20.15 -16.51 15.00
N GLN A 416 21.13 -16.53 14.09
CA GLN A 416 22.57 -16.49 14.35
C GLN A 416 23.12 -15.08 14.62
N GLY A 417 22.31 -14.02 14.47
CA GLY A 417 22.77 -12.63 14.57
C GLY A 417 23.65 -12.18 13.40
N ALA A 418 23.56 -12.85 12.26
CA ALA A 418 24.41 -12.64 11.08
C ALA A 418 23.77 -11.78 9.99
N LEU A 419 22.60 -11.17 10.24
CA LEU A 419 22.04 -10.17 9.33
C LEU A 419 22.74 -8.82 9.49
N PRO A 420 22.88 -8.03 8.40
CA PRO A 420 23.53 -6.71 8.46
C PRO A 420 22.64 -5.64 9.10
N TYR A 421 21.42 -5.98 9.52
CA TYR A 421 20.45 -5.06 10.10
C TYR A 421 19.49 -5.80 11.04
N ALA A 422 18.79 -5.04 11.88
CA ALA A 422 17.70 -5.58 12.71
C ALA A 422 16.50 -5.96 11.83
N TYR A 423 16.11 -7.24 11.89
CA TYR A 423 14.90 -7.74 11.25
C TYR A 423 13.65 -7.26 12.01
N GLN A 424 12.65 -6.80 11.27
CA GLN A 424 11.38 -6.30 11.80
C GLN A 424 10.27 -7.20 11.27
N ASP A 425 9.44 -7.72 12.15
CA ASP A 425 8.28 -8.54 11.80
C ASP A 425 7.19 -8.33 12.85
N GLY A 426 6.08 -7.74 12.43
CA GLY A 426 5.00 -7.32 13.33
C GLY A 426 4.15 -8.47 13.89
N VAL A 427 4.19 -9.65 13.25
CA VAL A 427 3.35 -10.80 13.63
C VAL A 427 4.13 -12.03 14.08
N MET A 428 5.43 -12.09 13.79
CA MET A 428 6.28 -13.24 14.14
C MET A 428 6.46 -13.40 15.66
N ASP A 429 6.19 -14.60 16.18
CA ASP A 429 6.74 -15.04 17.48
C ASP A 429 8.22 -15.43 17.29
N ALA A 430 9.12 -14.63 17.86
CA ALA A 430 10.56 -14.85 17.78
C ALA A 430 11.02 -16.20 18.33
N ARG A 431 10.29 -16.80 19.29
CA ARG A 431 10.60 -18.14 19.83
C ARG A 431 10.31 -19.22 18.79
N VAL A 432 9.17 -19.12 18.11
CA VAL A 432 8.79 -20.03 17.02
C VAL A 432 9.79 -19.93 15.88
N ALA A 433 10.12 -18.71 15.45
CA ALA A 433 11.11 -18.47 14.42
C ALA A 433 12.50 -19.06 14.74
N ARG A 434 12.97 -18.91 15.99
CA ARG A 434 14.24 -19.52 16.45
C ARG A 434 14.15 -21.05 16.50
N ALA A 435 13.01 -21.59 16.91
CA ALA A 435 12.79 -23.04 16.93
C ALA A 435 12.85 -23.64 15.52
N ILE A 436 12.22 -23.00 14.53
CA ILE A 436 12.32 -23.40 13.11
C ILE A 436 13.77 -23.35 12.64
N ALA A 437 14.45 -22.20 12.86
CA ALA A 437 15.81 -21.98 12.39
C ALA A 437 16.84 -22.96 12.97
N GLY A 438 16.65 -23.35 14.24
CA GLY A 438 17.54 -24.25 14.98
C GLY A 438 17.11 -25.72 15.02
N ALA A 439 16.03 -26.09 14.32
CA ALA A 439 15.57 -27.47 14.30
C ALA A 439 16.61 -28.41 13.64
N ALA A 440 16.59 -29.69 14.01
CA ALA A 440 17.39 -30.72 13.34
C ALA A 440 17.01 -30.84 11.85
N ASP A 441 15.73 -30.60 11.53
CA ASP A 441 15.22 -30.44 10.17
C ASP A 441 14.45 -29.12 10.02
N PRO A 442 15.13 -28.01 9.67
CA PRO A 442 14.50 -26.70 9.53
C PRO A 442 13.45 -26.64 8.42
N VAL A 443 13.57 -27.49 7.39
CA VAL A 443 12.60 -27.52 6.28
C VAL A 443 11.29 -28.15 6.75
N ALA A 444 11.36 -29.28 7.44
CA ALA A 444 10.19 -29.92 8.03
C ALA A 444 9.54 -29.04 9.11
N ALA A 445 10.35 -28.38 9.94
CA ALA A 445 9.85 -27.44 10.95
C ALA A 445 9.07 -26.28 10.30
N LEU A 446 9.65 -25.63 9.28
CA LEU A 446 8.96 -24.57 8.55
C LEU A 446 7.68 -25.09 7.88
N ALA A 447 7.72 -26.28 7.27
CA ALA A 447 6.56 -26.89 6.62
C ALA A 447 5.42 -27.17 7.61
N GLY A 448 5.73 -27.43 8.89
CA GLY A 448 4.76 -27.72 9.94
C GLY A 448 3.99 -26.51 10.46
N GLU A 449 4.41 -25.29 10.13
CA GLU A 449 3.81 -24.07 10.68
C GLU A 449 2.45 -23.75 10.05
N ARG A 450 1.38 -24.07 10.78
CA ARG A 450 0.00 -23.76 10.37
C ARG A 450 -0.25 -22.29 10.06
N PRO A 451 0.28 -21.31 10.82
CA PRO A 451 0.08 -19.89 10.49
C PRO A 451 0.65 -19.51 9.11
N LEU A 452 1.68 -20.22 8.62
CA LEU A 452 2.30 -19.94 7.33
C LEU A 452 1.59 -20.63 6.16
N TRP A 453 1.07 -21.85 6.37
CA TRP A 453 0.66 -22.75 5.29
C TRP A 453 -0.81 -23.20 5.34
N GLY A 454 -1.53 -22.88 6.41
CA GLY A 454 -2.92 -23.32 6.59
C GLY A 454 -3.06 -24.83 6.48
N ALA A 455 -3.94 -25.29 5.57
CA ALA A 455 -4.22 -26.71 5.35
C ALA A 455 -3.05 -27.51 4.76
N LEU A 456 -2.06 -26.84 4.16
CA LEU A 456 -0.87 -27.52 3.62
C LEU A 456 0.16 -27.89 4.69
N ALA A 457 0.04 -27.33 5.90
CA ALA A 457 1.03 -27.50 6.95
C ALA A 457 1.25 -28.98 7.27
N GLY A 458 2.51 -29.41 7.25
CA GLY A 458 2.94 -30.79 7.52
C GLY A 458 2.57 -31.80 6.43
N THR A 459 2.03 -31.37 5.28
CA THR A 459 1.72 -32.31 4.19
C THR A 459 2.99 -32.77 3.48
N PRO A 460 3.07 -34.03 3.02
CA PRO A 460 4.21 -34.52 2.24
C PRO A 460 4.44 -33.74 0.95
N ALA A 461 3.38 -33.19 0.34
CA ALA A 461 3.48 -32.40 -0.88
C ALA A 461 4.18 -31.05 -0.63
N LEU A 462 3.79 -30.34 0.43
CA LEU A 462 4.46 -29.10 0.83
C LEU A 462 5.92 -29.36 1.19
N GLU A 463 6.18 -30.38 2.01
CA GLU A 463 7.53 -30.70 2.44
C GLU A 463 8.46 -31.02 1.27
N ARG A 464 8.00 -31.84 0.30
CA ARG A 464 8.76 -32.13 -0.92
C ARG A 464 9.09 -30.86 -1.70
N ALA A 465 8.10 -29.98 -1.89
CA ALA A 465 8.31 -28.70 -2.57
C ALA A 465 9.36 -27.84 -1.85
N LEU A 466 9.22 -27.65 -0.54
CA LEU A 466 10.16 -26.85 0.26
C LEU A 466 11.58 -27.45 0.27
N ARG A 467 11.72 -28.78 0.29
CA ARG A 467 13.03 -29.45 0.18
C ARG A 467 13.67 -29.21 -1.19
N ALA A 468 12.91 -29.30 -2.27
CA ALA A 468 13.42 -28.99 -3.61
C ALA A 468 13.85 -27.52 -3.73
N GLY A 469 13.06 -26.60 -3.16
CA GLY A 469 13.42 -25.18 -3.06
C GLY A 469 14.70 -24.95 -2.26
N ALA A 470 14.81 -25.59 -1.09
CA ALA A 470 15.99 -25.51 -0.22
C ALA A 470 17.26 -25.99 -0.92
N ALA A 471 17.22 -27.14 -1.59
CA ALA A 471 18.36 -27.67 -2.35
C ALA A 471 18.84 -26.70 -3.45
N ARG A 472 17.92 -26.04 -4.15
CA ARG A 472 18.25 -25.02 -5.16
C ARG A 472 18.89 -23.78 -4.55
N VAL A 473 18.34 -23.29 -3.44
CA VAL A 473 18.91 -22.13 -2.72
C VAL A 473 20.28 -22.47 -2.15
N ASP A 474 20.48 -23.66 -1.61
CA ASP A 474 21.76 -24.11 -1.07
C ASP A 474 22.83 -24.23 -2.16
N ALA A 475 22.50 -24.84 -3.29
CA ALA A 475 23.41 -24.91 -4.44
C ALA A 475 23.80 -23.52 -4.94
N TRP A 476 22.84 -22.59 -4.98
CA TRP A 476 23.11 -21.20 -5.33
C TRP A 476 24.01 -20.50 -4.31
N LEU A 477 23.76 -20.64 -3.01
CA LEU A 477 24.60 -20.06 -1.96
C LEU A 477 26.02 -20.63 -1.96
N ALA A 478 26.17 -21.93 -2.21
CA ALA A 478 27.47 -22.59 -2.31
C ALA A 478 28.30 -22.13 -3.52
N SER A 479 27.64 -21.58 -4.55
CA SER A 479 28.32 -21.05 -5.74
C SER A 479 28.82 -19.60 -5.60
N ARG A 480 28.65 -18.98 -4.43
CA ARG A 480 28.97 -17.56 -4.18
C ARG A 480 30.24 -17.34 -3.38
#